data_AF-B0JFR0-F1
#
_entry.id   AF-B0JFR0-F1
#
_cell.length_a   1.000
_cell.length_b   1.000
_cell.length_c   1.000
_cell.angle_alpha   90.00
_cell.angle_beta   90.00
_cell.angle_gamma   90.00
#
_symmetry.space_group_name_H-M   'P 1'
#
loop_
_entity.id
_entity.type
_entity.pdbx_description
1 polymer ?
#
loop_
_entity_poly.entity_id
_entity_poly.type
_entity_poly.pdbx_seq_one_letter_code
_entity_poly.pdbx_strand_id
1 'polypeptide(L)'
;MLQLPPSISSSLDSVKVRSQSSFVIIGANGSGKTRFGVWIEFSSRARDLVHRIAAQKSLSIPDYFSTSSLNAATNLLRYGYHKENLNDEQTTPYKRRLTCRYTGCPEIGKSLTKCR
;
A
#
# COMPACT_ATOMS: atom_id res chain seq x y z
N MET A 1 14.73 -13.34 -6.88
CA MET A 1 15.29 -13.40 -8.26
C MET A 1 14.10 -13.52 -9.20
N LEU A 2 13.92 -12.55 -10.10
CA LEU A 2 12.81 -12.53 -11.05
C LEU A 2 13.21 -13.32 -12.31
N GLN A 3 12.39 -14.26 -12.74
CA GLN A 3 12.59 -14.99 -13.99
C GLN A 3 11.68 -14.39 -15.06
N LEU A 4 12.22 -14.08 -16.24
CA LEU A 4 11.46 -13.55 -17.38
C LEU A 4 10.71 -14.67 -18.13
N PRO A 5 9.64 -14.34 -18.86
CA PRO A 5 8.95 -15.28 -19.72
C PRO A 5 9.91 -15.81 -20.79
N PRO A 6 9.80 -17.10 -21.15
CA PRO A 6 10.57 -17.67 -22.24
C PRO A 6 10.24 -16.92 -23.54
N SER A 7 11.27 -16.50 -24.27
CA SER A 7 11.08 -15.95 -25.61
C SER A 7 10.79 -17.10 -26.58
N ILE A 8 9.99 -16.83 -27.61
CA ILE A 8 9.66 -17.81 -28.65
C ILE A 8 10.89 -18.09 -29.54
N SER A 9 11.82 -17.14 -29.63
CA SER A 9 13.00 -17.21 -30.50
C SER A 9 14.22 -17.88 -29.88
N SER A 10 14.33 -17.99 -28.55
CA SER A 10 15.44 -18.68 -27.88
C SER A 10 14.89 -19.62 -26.81
N SER A 11 14.62 -20.86 -27.23
CA SER A 11 13.94 -21.91 -26.47
C SER A 11 14.66 -22.40 -25.21
N LEU A 12 15.88 -21.93 -24.91
CA LEU A 12 16.72 -22.53 -23.86
C LEU A 12 17.17 -21.59 -22.73
N ASP A 13 17.20 -20.27 -22.92
CA ASP A 13 17.74 -19.37 -21.88
C ASP A 13 16.63 -18.65 -21.11
N SER A 14 16.35 -19.16 -19.92
CA SER A 14 15.57 -18.43 -18.93
C SER A 14 16.39 -17.25 -18.43
N VAL A 15 16.09 -16.03 -18.88
CA VAL A 15 16.73 -14.82 -18.35
C VAL A 15 16.29 -14.61 -16.91
N LYS A 16 17.25 -14.56 -15.99
CA LYS A 16 17.02 -14.32 -14.57
C LYS A 16 17.63 -13.00 -14.15
N VAL A 17 16.82 -12.13 -13.58
CA VAL A 17 17.23 -10.82 -13.07
C VAL A 17 17.28 -10.87 -11.55
N ARG A 18 18.42 -10.53 -10.96
CA ARG A 18 18.57 -10.36 -9.51
C ARG A 18 18.43 -8.88 -9.18
N SER A 19 17.52 -8.57 -8.26
CA SER A 19 17.43 -7.28 -7.59
C SER A 19 17.24 -7.55 -6.10
N GLN A 20 17.73 -6.62 -5.27
CA GLN A 20 17.49 -6.61 -3.83
C GLN A 20 16.20 -5.85 -3.47
N SER A 21 15.64 -5.09 -4.42
CA SER A 21 14.52 -4.17 -4.20
C SER A 21 13.45 -4.29 -5.32
N SER A 22 12.68 -3.23 -5.53
CA SER A 22 11.54 -3.18 -6.45
C SER A 22 11.94 -3.13 -7.94
N PHE A 23 11.03 -3.61 -8.81
CA PHE A 23 11.16 -3.52 -10.26
C PHE A 23 10.16 -2.49 -10.82
N VAL A 24 10.63 -1.66 -11.75
CA VAL A 24 9.79 -0.71 -12.49
C VAL A 24 9.82 -1.09 -13.96
N ILE A 25 8.63 -1.33 -14.54
CA ILE A 25 8.48 -1.76 -15.94
C ILE A 25 7.91 -0.58 -16.74
N ILE A 26 8.68 -0.09 -17.71
CA ILE A 26 8.36 1.09 -18.54
C ILE A 26 8.36 0.67 -20.01
N GLY A 27 7.55 1.33 -20.84
CA GLY A 27 7.45 1.06 -22.28
C GLY A 27 6.24 1.74 -22.91
N ALA A 28 6.19 1.76 -24.25
CA ALA A 28 5.11 2.39 -25.01
C ALA A 28 3.70 1.89 -24.61
N ASN A 29 2.67 2.69 -24.86
CA ASN A 29 1.28 2.25 -24.68
C ASN A 29 0.99 1.08 -25.62
N GLY A 30 0.37 0.01 -25.10
CA GLY A 30 0.13 -1.21 -25.88
C GLY A 30 1.31 -2.20 -25.96
N SER A 31 2.51 -1.88 -25.45
CA SER A 31 3.67 -2.80 -25.46
C SER A 31 3.54 -4.07 -24.61
N GLY A 32 2.40 -4.29 -23.95
CA GLY A 32 2.15 -5.51 -23.19
C GLY A 32 2.63 -5.50 -21.73
N LYS A 33 3.00 -4.33 -21.15
CA LYS A 33 3.38 -4.19 -19.72
C LYS A 33 2.40 -4.88 -18.76
N THR A 34 1.10 -4.72 -19.00
CA THR A 34 0.04 -5.37 -18.22
C THR A 34 0.10 -6.89 -18.34
N ARG A 35 0.22 -7.41 -19.57
CA ARG A 35 0.31 -8.85 -19.83
C ARG A 35 1.56 -9.46 -19.20
N PHE A 36 2.67 -8.73 -19.24
CA PHE A 36 3.93 -9.12 -18.60
C PHE A 36 3.80 -9.16 -17.07
N GLY A 37 3.18 -8.14 -16.46
CA GLY A 37 2.90 -8.13 -15.03
C GLY A 37 2.04 -9.32 -14.58
N VAL A 38 0.94 -9.58 -15.29
CA VAL A 38 0.06 -10.74 -15.04
C VAL A 38 0.84 -12.05 -15.16
N TRP A 39 1.71 -12.18 -16.16
CA TRP A 39 2.54 -13.37 -16.31
C TRP A 39 3.50 -13.56 -15.11
N ILE A 40 4.08 -12.48 -14.57
CA ILE A 40 4.92 -12.60 -13.39
C ILE A 40 4.12 -13.11 -12.19
N GLU A 41 2.92 -12.56 -11.96
CA GLU A 41 2.04 -12.92 -10.85
C GLU A 41 1.56 -14.37 -10.94
N PHE A 42 1.15 -14.82 -12.13
CA PHE A 42 0.47 -16.10 -12.28
C PHE A 42 1.30 -17.19 -12.94
N SER A 43 2.47 -16.90 -13.50
CA SER A 43 3.25 -17.87 -14.26
C SER A 43 4.70 -18.04 -13.77
N SER A 44 5.29 -17.05 -13.12
CA SER A 44 6.67 -17.12 -12.64
C SER A 44 6.87 -18.14 -11.51
N ARG A 45 8.11 -18.42 -11.12
CA ARG A 45 8.43 -19.19 -9.88
C ARG A 45 8.38 -18.32 -8.62
N ALA A 46 8.12 -17.03 -8.76
CA ALA A 46 8.15 -16.03 -7.69
C ALA A 46 6.75 -15.49 -7.38
N ARG A 47 5.68 -16.20 -7.76
CA ARG A 47 4.27 -15.77 -7.62
C ARG A 47 3.95 -15.34 -6.20
N ASP A 48 4.35 -16.14 -5.23
CA ASP A 48 4.07 -15.91 -3.81
C ASP A 48 4.89 -14.77 -3.19
N LEU A 49 5.89 -14.26 -3.92
CA LEU A 49 6.80 -13.20 -3.49
C LEU A 49 6.59 -11.88 -4.23
N VAL A 50 5.72 -11.87 -5.25
CA VAL A 50 5.48 -10.69 -6.07
C VAL A 50 4.10 -10.14 -5.79
N HIS A 51 4.05 -8.88 -5.37
CA HIS A 51 2.83 -8.09 -5.31
C HIS A 51 2.87 -7.02 -6.41
N ARG A 52 1.99 -7.12 -7.40
CA ARG A 52 1.91 -6.11 -8.45
C ARG A 52 1.08 -4.93 -7.97
N ILE A 53 1.68 -3.77 -7.97
CA ILE A 53 0.97 -2.51 -7.82
C ILE A 53 0.68 -2.01 -9.23
N ALA A 54 -0.54 -2.26 -9.72
CA ALA A 54 -0.95 -1.74 -11.01
C ALA A 54 -1.15 -0.22 -10.92
N ALA A 55 -0.69 0.51 -11.93
CA ALA A 55 -1.12 1.89 -12.12
C ALA A 55 -2.64 1.91 -12.38
N GLN A 56 -3.37 2.76 -11.67
CA GLN A 56 -4.79 2.96 -11.92
C GLN A 56 -4.97 3.63 -13.30
N LYS A 57 -5.84 3.05 -14.12
CA LYS A 57 -6.04 3.42 -15.54
C LYS A 57 -6.68 4.80 -15.72
N SER A 58 -7.31 5.31 -14.67
CA SER A 58 -7.89 6.66 -14.58
C SER A 58 -7.95 7.03 -13.10
N LEU A 59 -7.32 8.14 -12.72
CA LEU A 59 -7.51 8.77 -11.41
C LEU A 59 -8.60 9.85 -11.54
N SER A 60 -9.75 9.49 -12.12
CA SER A 60 -10.91 10.36 -12.07
C SER A 60 -11.49 10.28 -10.67
N ILE A 61 -11.14 11.24 -9.82
CA ILE A 61 -11.78 11.42 -8.52
C ILE A 61 -13.25 11.72 -8.82
N PRO A 62 -14.19 10.89 -8.35
CA PRO A 62 -15.61 11.19 -8.54
C PRO A 62 -16.00 12.50 -7.85
N ASP A 63 -16.90 13.28 -8.45
CA ASP A 63 -17.29 14.61 -7.94
C ASP A 63 -17.94 14.58 -6.54
N TYR A 64 -18.39 13.41 -6.08
CA TYR A 64 -18.93 13.21 -4.75
C TYR A 64 -17.86 13.01 -3.66
N PHE A 65 -16.58 12.89 -4.02
CA PHE A 65 -15.50 12.87 -3.04
C PHE A 65 -15.12 14.29 -2.63
N SER A 66 -15.27 14.60 -1.34
CA SER A 66 -14.75 15.84 -0.79
C SER A 66 -13.23 15.79 -0.69
N THR A 67 -12.56 16.75 -1.32
CA THR A 67 -11.12 16.96 -1.15
C THR A 67 -10.89 17.60 0.21
N SER A 68 -10.41 16.81 1.17
CA SER A 68 -9.96 17.32 2.47
C SER A 68 -8.46 17.61 2.45
N SER A 69 -7.99 18.45 3.38
CA SER A 69 -6.55 18.68 3.52
C SER A 69 -5.82 17.37 3.84
N LEU A 70 -4.55 17.24 3.42
CA LEU A 70 -3.77 16.02 3.68
C LEU A 70 -3.74 15.66 5.17
N ASN A 71 -3.68 16.67 6.04
CA ASN A 71 -3.72 16.46 7.49
C ASN A 71 -5.10 15.95 7.95
N ALA A 72 -6.19 16.52 7.43
CA ALA A 72 -7.54 16.06 7.72
C ALA A 72 -7.76 14.61 7.29
N ALA A 73 -7.42 14.29 6.03
CA ALA A 73 -7.49 12.95 5.48
C ALA A 73 -6.64 11.95 6.29
N THR A 74 -5.42 12.34 6.67
CA THR A 74 -4.51 11.49 7.45
C THR A 74 -5.08 11.20 8.84
N ASN A 75 -5.65 12.20 9.51
CA ASN A 75 -6.25 12.03 10.83
C ASN A 75 -7.54 11.21 10.77
N LEU A 76 -8.37 11.40 9.73
CA LEU A 76 -9.53 10.55 9.50
C LEU A 76 -9.15 9.11 9.16
N LEU A 77 -8.09 8.88 8.38
CA LEU A 77 -7.64 7.51 8.06
C LEU A 77 -7.03 6.81 9.28
N ARG A 78 -6.08 7.48 9.94
CA ARG A 78 -5.35 6.90 11.07
C ARG A 78 -6.20 6.79 12.30
N TYR A 79 -7.00 7.82 12.53
CA TYR A 79 -7.72 7.95 13.74
C TYR A 79 -9.22 7.76 13.56
N GLY A 80 -9.83 8.36 12.53
CA GLY A 80 -11.28 8.37 12.28
C GLY A 80 -11.98 9.68 12.67
N TYR A 81 -11.20 10.71 13.03
CA TYR A 81 -11.68 11.99 13.51
C TYR A 81 -10.66 13.07 13.14
N HIS A 82 -11.18 14.21 12.68
CA HIS A 82 -10.40 15.41 12.47
C HIS A 82 -11.21 16.62 12.92
N LYS A 83 -10.53 17.58 13.54
CA LYS A 83 -11.08 18.90 13.85
C LYS A 83 -9.97 19.91 13.64
N GLU A 84 -10.33 21.01 12.99
CA GLU A 84 -9.41 22.09 12.68
C GLU A 84 -8.92 22.76 13.98
N ASN A 85 -7.65 23.19 14.00
CA ASN A 85 -7.00 23.86 15.13
C ASN A 85 -6.88 23.03 16.42
N LEU A 86 -6.96 21.69 16.35
CA LEU A 86 -6.57 20.86 17.49
C LEU A 86 -5.05 20.74 17.59
N ASN A 87 -4.51 21.13 18.74
CA ASN A 87 -3.13 20.86 19.09
C ASN A 87 -2.94 19.35 19.34
N ASP A 88 -1.73 18.83 19.13
CA ASP A 88 -1.43 17.40 19.28
C ASP A 88 -1.88 16.82 20.62
N GLU A 89 -1.78 17.61 21.69
CA GLU A 89 -2.24 17.27 23.03
C GLU A 89 -3.76 17.02 23.09
N GLN A 90 -4.56 17.80 22.37
CA GLN A 90 -6.02 17.63 22.32
C GLN A 90 -6.47 16.43 21.46
N THR A 91 -5.60 15.93 20.58
CA THR A 91 -5.84 14.71 19.79
C THR A 91 -5.40 13.43 20.51
N THR A 92 -4.61 13.53 21.58
CA THR A 92 -4.11 12.37 22.34
C THR A 92 -5.18 11.38 22.82
N PRO A 93 -6.37 11.78 23.34
CA PRO A 93 -7.38 10.80 23.77
C PRO A 93 -7.86 9.92 22.61
N TYR A 94 -7.90 10.48 21.41
CA TYR A 94 -8.32 9.76 20.22
C TYR A 94 -7.23 8.81 19.69
N LYS A 95 -5.98 9.27 19.70
CA LYS A 95 -4.79 8.44 19.40
C LYS A 95 -4.69 7.24 20.35
N ARG A 96 -4.92 7.44 21.66
CA ARG A 96 -4.87 6.38 22.70
C ARG A 96 -5.98 5.34 22.57
N ARG A 97 -7.17 5.74 22.12
CA ARG A 97 -8.30 4.81 21.94
C ARG A 97 -8.04 3.76 20.85
N LEU A 98 -7.13 4.03 19.92
CA LEU A 98 -6.80 3.14 18.81
C LEU A 98 -5.58 2.28 19.08
N THR A 99 -4.59 2.76 19.83
CA THR A 99 -3.50 1.90 20.33
C THR A 99 -4.06 0.79 21.21
N CYS A 100 -5.04 1.07 22.08
CA CYS A 100 -5.75 0.01 22.80
C CYS A 100 -6.48 -0.99 21.89
N ARG A 101 -7.02 -0.54 20.74
CA ARG A 101 -7.80 -1.41 19.83
C ARG A 101 -6.93 -2.28 18.92
N TYR A 102 -5.83 -1.75 18.38
CA TYR A 102 -5.03 -2.44 17.36
C TYR A 102 -3.74 -3.07 17.90
N THR A 103 -3.13 -2.51 18.95
CA THR A 103 -1.82 -2.95 19.46
C THR A 103 -1.88 -3.50 20.89
N GLY A 104 -3.06 -3.60 21.49
CA GLY A 104 -3.21 -3.82 22.92
C GLY A 104 -2.83 -2.57 23.71
N CYS A 105 -3.51 -2.33 24.83
CA CYS A 105 -3.20 -1.20 25.70
C CYS A 105 -1.79 -1.40 26.29
N PRO A 106 -0.81 -0.52 26.01
CA PRO A 106 0.49 -0.62 26.67
C PRO A 106 0.27 -0.32 28.16
N GLU A 107 0.69 -1.23 29.04
CA GLU A 107 0.70 -1.01 30.49
C GLU A 107 1.72 0.07 30.84
N ILE A 108 1.33 1.32 30.67
CA ILE A 108 2.07 2.46 31.22
C ILE A 108 1.37 2.81 32.51
N GLY A 109 2.08 2.57 33.61
CA GLY A 109 1.56 2.55 34.98
C GLY A 109 0.53 3.62 35.32
N LYS A 110 -0.51 3.14 36.03
CA LYS A 110 -1.37 3.85 36.98
C LYS A 110 -2.30 4.94 36.41
N SER A 111 -3.47 4.50 35.95
CA SER A 111 -4.78 4.87 36.52
C SER A 111 -5.85 4.25 35.63
N LEU A 112 -6.48 3.19 36.12
CA LEU A 112 -7.58 2.48 35.48
C LEU A 112 -8.84 3.35 35.47
N THR A 113 -8.92 4.34 34.58
CA THR A 113 -10.24 4.81 34.13
C THR A 113 -10.65 3.93 32.97
N LYS A 114 -11.17 2.76 33.35
CA LYS A 114 -11.79 1.74 32.49
C LYS A 114 -12.65 2.44 31.43
N CYS A 115 -12.35 2.22 30.15
CA CYS A 115 -13.27 2.60 29.08
C CYS A 115 -14.60 1.90 29.36
N ARG A 116 -15.64 2.70 29.63
CA ARG A 116 -17.00 2.24 29.85
C ARG A 116 -17.65 1.86 28.53
#